data_AF-A0A914QZ44-F1
#
_entry.id   AF-A0A914QZ44-F1
#
_cell.length_a   1.000
_cell.length_b   1.000
_cell.length_c   1.000
_cell.angle_alpha   90.00
_cell.angle_beta   90.00
_cell.angle_gamma   90.00
#
_symmetry.space_group_name_H-M   'P 1'
#
loop_
_entity.id
_entity.type
_entity.pdbx_description
1 polymer ?
#
loop_
_entity_poly.entity_id
_entity_poly.type
_entity_poly.pdbx_seq_one_letter_code
_entity_poly.pdbx_strand_id
1 'polypeptide(L)'
;MEPPKASFEEMSQYHAPDFLEFLRTVNPYNAHEYEYLFGKFNIGEDCPVFGGVYDFCSMYTGGSIEAARAINAGICDIAINWSGGLHHAKKSEASGFCYINDIVIGIIELLKKHQRVLYIDIDIHHGDGVQEAFYWTDRVMTVSLHRFGNYFFPGTGDMHDMGKFCLI
;
A
#
# COMPACT_ATOMS: atom_id res chain seq x y z
N MET A 1 14.11 16.17 3.13
CA MET A 1 13.17 16.59 4.19
C MET A 1 13.01 15.43 5.14
N GLU A 2 12.84 15.68 6.43
CA GLU A 2 12.46 14.65 7.40
C GLU A 2 10.93 14.53 7.37
N PRO A 3 10.36 13.44 6.84
CA PRO A 3 8.92 13.34 6.70
C PRO A 3 8.26 13.10 8.07
N PRO A 4 7.10 13.71 8.35
CA PRO A 4 6.33 13.37 9.53
C PRO A 4 5.85 11.92 9.43
N LYS A 5 5.68 11.27 10.59
CA LYS A 5 4.98 9.98 10.69
C LYS A 5 3.53 10.14 10.21
N ALA A 6 3.06 9.22 9.37
CA ALA A 6 1.66 9.22 8.92
C ALA A 6 0.71 9.02 10.10
N SER A 7 -0.33 9.84 10.18
CA SER A 7 -1.36 9.74 11.20
C SER A 7 -2.29 8.55 10.96
N PHE A 8 -3.04 8.16 11.99
CA PHE A 8 -4.06 7.12 11.86
C PHE A 8 -5.12 7.52 10.82
N GLU A 9 -5.53 8.78 10.81
CA GLU A 9 -6.53 9.34 9.89
C GLU A 9 -6.05 9.35 8.44
N GLU A 10 -4.75 9.60 8.23
CA GLU A 10 -4.12 9.52 6.90
C GLU A 10 -4.08 8.08 6.39
N MET A 11 -3.67 7.12 7.22
CA MET A 11 -3.69 5.70 6.83
C MET A 11 -5.12 5.18 6.63
N SER A 12 -6.08 5.69 7.38
CA SER A 12 -7.52 5.36 7.27
C SER A 12 -8.18 5.89 5.99
N GLN A 13 -7.49 6.69 5.18
CA GLN A 13 -8.01 7.09 3.85
C GLN A 13 -8.20 5.88 2.93
N TYR A 14 -7.41 4.81 3.13
CA TYR A 14 -7.55 3.56 2.39
C TYR A 14 -7.87 2.38 3.32
N HIS A 15 -7.07 2.17 4.36
CA HIS A 15 -7.16 0.95 5.16
C HIS A 15 -8.36 0.93 6.11
N ALA A 16 -8.84 -0.27 6.41
CA ALA A 16 -9.92 -0.47 7.36
C ALA A 16 -9.47 -0.08 8.79
N PRO A 17 -10.28 0.70 9.55
CA PRO A 17 -9.89 1.17 10.87
C PRO A 17 -9.58 0.05 11.88
N ASP A 18 -10.26 -1.09 11.78
CA ASP A 18 -10.03 -2.24 12.66
C ASP A 18 -8.68 -2.93 12.40
N PHE A 19 -8.26 -3.00 11.13
CA PHE A 19 -6.93 -3.48 10.77
C PHE A 19 -5.82 -2.53 11.25
N LEU A 20 -6.01 -1.21 11.10
CA LEU A 20 -5.07 -0.22 11.62
C LEU A 20 -4.96 -0.26 13.14
N GLU A 21 -6.08 -0.41 13.84
CA GLU A 21 -6.10 -0.53 15.30
C GLU A 21 -5.36 -1.78 15.77
N PHE A 22 -5.53 -2.90 15.06
CA PHE A 22 -4.77 -4.11 15.32
C PHE A 22 -3.26 -3.86 15.16
N LEU A 23 -2.81 -3.30 14.03
CA LEU A 23 -1.38 -3.01 13.83
C LEU A 23 -0.82 -2.07 14.90
N ARG A 24 -1.62 -1.09 15.34
CA ARG A 24 -1.26 -0.10 16.37
C ARG A 24 -1.09 -0.72 17.76
N THR A 25 -1.78 -1.82 18.05
CA THR A 25 -1.85 -2.43 19.38
C THR A 25 -0.99 -3.69 19.50
N VAL A 26 -0.86 -4.47 18.42
CA VAL A 26 -0.13 -5.73 18.41
C VAL A 26 1.38 -5.50 18.55
N ASN A 27 2.01 -6.34 19.37
CA ASN A 27 3.46 -6.39 19.56
C ASN A 27 3.87 -7.81 20.00
N PRO A 28 5.17 -8.14 20.00
CA PRO A 28 5.62 -9.51 20.33
C PRO A 28 5.21 -10.01 21.72
N TYR A 29 4.91 -9.13 22.68
CA TYR A 29 4.54 -9.51 24.04
C TYR A 29 3.04 -9.84 24.18
N ASN A 30 2.18 -9.19 23.40
CA ASN A 30 0.72 -9.41 23.44
C ASN A 30 0.17 -10.14 22.21
N ALA A 31 1.01 -10.52 21.24
CA ALA A 31 0.59 -11.19 20.00
C ALA A 31 -0.34 -12.39 20.24
N HIS A 32 -0.07 -13.18 21.28
CA HIS A 32 -0.89 -14.33 21.69
C HIS A 32 -2.35 -13.98 22.03
N GLU A 33 -2.62 -12.75 22.49
CA GLU A 33 -3.97 -12.26 22.79
C GLU A 33 -4.79 -12.00 21.51
N TYR A 34 -4.11 -11.83 20.36
CA TYR A 34 -4.72 -11.45 19.08
C TYR A 34 -4.63 -12.56 18.01
N GLU A 35 -4.21 -13.78 18.36
CA GLU A 35 -4.08 -14.90 17.40
C GLU A 35 -5.37 -15.16 16.61
N TYR A 36 -6.54 -14.94 17.23
CA TYR A 36 -7.85 -15.08 16.57
C TYR A 36 -8.05 -14.11 15.38
N LEU A 37 -7.26 -13.03 15.29
CA LEU A 37 -7.29 -12.07 14.19
C LEU A 37 -6.24 -12.36 13.11
N PHE A 38 -5.26 -13.23 13.36
CA PHE A 38 -4.13 -13.42 12.44
C PHE A 38 -4.59 -13.92 11.07
N GLY A 39 -5.53 -14.87 11.03
CA GLY A 39 -6.12 -15.32 9.76
C GLY A 39 -6.96 -14.26 9.06
N LYS A 40 -7.58 -13.33 9.81
CA LYS A 40 -8.39 -12.24 9.24
C LYS A 40 -7.52 -11.16 8.60
N PHE A 41 -6.40 -10.83 9.22
CA PHE A 41 -5.50 -9.76 8.79
C PHE A 41 -4.25 -10.26 8.06
N ASN A 42 -4.21 -11.56 7.76
CA ASN A 42 -3.13 -12.27 7.09
C ASN A 42 -1.75 -12.01 7.74
N ILE A 43 -1.71 -12.18 9.06
CA ILE A 43 -0.50 -12.07 9.87
C ILE A 43 0.07 -13.47 10.09
N GLY A 44 1.35 -13.65 9.81
CA GLY A 44 1.95 -14.98 9.77
C GLY A 44 3.41 -14.95 9.32
N GLU A 45 3.82 -15.97 8.56
CA GLU A 45 5.20 -16.15 8.13
C GLU A 45 5.70 -15.00 7.23
N ASP A 46 4.91 -14.63 6.20
CA ASP A 46 5.26 -13.55 5.29
C ASP A 46 5.12 -12.16 5.94
N CYS A 47 4.19 -12.02 6.89
CA CYS A 47 3.91 -10.75 7.57
C CYS A 47 3.91 -10.95 9.09
N PRO A 48 5.09 -11.10 9.73
CA PRO A 48 5.19 -11.41 11.15
C PRO A 48 4.94 -10.20 12.05
N VAL A 49 4.48 -10.45 13.27
CA VAL A 49 4.49 -9.42 14.32
C VAL A 49 5.92 -9.15 14.77
N PHE A 50 6.34 -7.89 14.75
CA PHE A 50 7.62 -7.45 15.31
C PHE A 50 7.46 -6.15 16.13
N GLY A 51 8.44 -5.88 16.99
CA GLY A 51 8.44 -4.67 17.82
C GLY A 51 8.50 -3.41 16.96
N GLY A 52 7.48 -2.55 17.05
CA GLY A 52 7.41 -1.30 16.30
C GLY A 52 6.81 -1.41 14.90
N VAL A 53 6.04 -2.47 14.59
CA VAL A 53 5.40 -2.65 13.26
C VAL A 53 4.59 -1.42 12.83
N TYR A 54 3.77 -0.84 13.71
CA TYR A 54 2.99 0.35 13.39
C TYR A 54 3.86 1.59 13.13
N ASP A 55 4.91 1.78 13.92
CA ASP A 55 5.84 2.90 13.74
C ASP A 55 6.60 2.80 12.43
N PHE A 56 7.05 1.59 12.08
CA PHE A 56 7.66 1.30 10.77
C PHE A 56 6.70 1.67 9.64
N CYS A 57 5.45 1.23 9.72
CA CYS A 57 4.40 1.54 8.74
C CYS A 57 4.14 3.03 8.60
N SER A 58 4.00 3.72 9.74
CA SER A 58 3.73 5.14 9.80
C SER A 58 4.89 5.97 9.20
N MET A 59 6.14 5.55 9.39
CA MET A 59 7.31 6.24 8.85
C MET A 59 7.39 6.16 7.32
N TYR A 60 7.32 4.96 6.73
CA TYR A 60 7.42 4.86 5.26
C TYR A 60 6.20 5.47 4.57
N THR A 61 5.02 5.34 5.17
CA THR A 61 3.79 5.93 4.65
C THR A 61 3.84 7.46 4.68
N GLY A 62 4.35 8.03 5.78
CA GLY A 62 4.52 9.47 5.92
C GLY A 62 5.45 10.05 4.85
N GLY A 63 6.53 9.33 4.50
CA GLY A 63 7.41 9.68 3.39
C GLY A 63 6.68 9.80 2.05
N SER A 64 5.80 8.84 1.73
CA SER A 64 5.06 8.82 0.47
C SER A 64 3.96 9.88 0.42
N ILE A 65 3.28 10.15 1.54
CA ILE A 65 2.31 11.25 1.65
C ILE A 65 3.00 12.61 1.46
N GLU A 66 4.12 12.83 2.13
CA GLU A 66 4.84 14.10 2.05
C GLU A 66 5.43 14.33 0.65
N ALA A 67 5.92 13.26 0.01
CA ALA A 67 6.30 13.30 -1.40
C ALA A 67 5.14 13.74 -2.30
N ALA A 68 3.95 13.15 -2.15
CA ALA A 68 2.77 13.53 -2.92
C ALA A 68 2.32 14.97 -2.65
N ARG A 69 2.38 15.43 -1.38
CA ARG A 69 2.09 16.83 -1.00
C ARG A 69 3.05 17.81 -1.64
N ALA A 70 4.35 17.51 -1.64
CA ALA A 70 5.37 18.36 -2.25
C ALA A 70 5.13 18.54 -3.76
N ILE A 71 4.77 17.45 -4.47
CA ILE A 71 4.37 17.49 -5.89
C ILE A 71 3.10 18.34 -6.08
N ASN A 72 2.04 18.08 -5.31
CA ASN A 72 0.76 18.82 -5.38
C ASN A 72 0.90 20.33 -5.10
N ALA A 73 1.87 20.70 -4.25
CA ALA A 73 2.19 22.07 -3.88
C ALA A 73 3.12 22.76 -4.89
N GLY A 74 3.67 22.03 -5.88
CA GLY A 74 4.65 22.55 -6.83
C GLY A 74 6.00 22.89 -6.18
N ILE A 75 6.33 22.25 -5.05
CA ILE A 75 7.61 22.44 -4.34
C ILE A 75 8.75 21.72 -5.05
N CYS A 76 8.44 20.61 -5.73
CA CYS A 76 9.38 19.86 -6.55
C CYS A 76 8.70 19.24 -7.77
N ASP A 77 9.50 18.90 -8.78
CA ASP A 77 9.07 18.11 -9.94
C ASP A 77 9.18 16.60 -9.67
N ILE A 78 10.13 16.21 -8.81
CA ILE A 78 10.42 14.83 -8.45
C ILE A 78 10.59 14.74 -6.93
N ALA A 79 9.92 13.77 -6.32
CA ALA A 79 10.09 13.41 -4.92
C ALA A 79 10.46 11.92 -4.82
N ILE A 80 11.33 11.58 -3.87
CA ILE A 80 11.87 10.22 -3.74
C ILE A 80 11.69 9.76 -2.30
N ASN A 81 11.02 8.61 -2.13
CA ASN A 81 10.93 7.89 -0.87
C ASN A 81 11.33 6.43 -1.10
N TRP A 82 12.60 6.08 -0.83
CA TRP A 82 13.09 4.70 -0.99
C TRP A 82 12.56 3.71 0.05
N SER A 83 11.98 4.21 1.15
CA SER A 83 11.42 3.34 2.19
C SER A 83 10.01 2.84 1.88
N GLY A 84 9.30 3.51 0.96
CA GLY A 84 7.96 3.14 0.53
C GLY A 84 7.97 2.17 -0.65
N GLY A 85 6.83 2.06 -1.33
CA GLY A 85 6.67 1.13 -2.45
C GLY A 85 6.12 -0.23 -2.03
N LEU A 86 5.48 -0.34 -0.87
CA LEU A 86 4.96 -1.60 -0.34
C LEU A 86 3.60 -1.94 -0.97
N HIS A 87 3.66 -2.48 -2.19
CA HIS A 87 2.54 -2.57 -3.14
C HIS A 87 1.53 -3.70 -2.91
N HIS A 88 1.82 -4.70 -2.07
CA HIS A 88 0.97 -5.87 -1.88
C HIS A 88 -0.12 -5.69 -0.81
N ALA A 89 0.04 -4.71 0.09
CA ALA A 89 -0.90 -4.50 1.19
C ALA A 89 -2.30 -4.22 0.67
N LYS A 90 -3.29 -4.88 1.26
CA LYS A 90 -4.71 -4.78 0.90
C LYS A 90 -5.44 -3.84 1.83
N LYS A 91 -6.70 -3.56 1.52
CA LYS A 91 -7.52 -2.66 2.35
C LYS A 91 -7.62 -3.11 3.81
N SER A 92 -7.73 -4.42 4.05
CA SER A 92 -8.02 -4.97 5.38
C SER A 92 -7.05 -6.07 5.82
N GLU A 93 -5.96 -6.32 5.10
CA GLU A 93 -5.00 -7.38 5.44
C GLU A 93 -3.59 -7.06 4.90
N ALA A 94 -2.58 -7.61 5.57
CA ALA A 94 -1.20 -7.57 5.12
C ALA A 94 -0.97 -8.62 4.03
N SER A 95 0.06 -8.44 3.20
CA SER A 95 0.44 -9.43 2.18
C SER A 95 1.86 -9.18 1.69
N GLY A 96 2.66 -10.22 1.46
CA GLY A 96 3.99 -10.11 0.84
C GLY A 96 4.89 -9.05 1.48
N PHE A 97 5.10 -9.12 2.80
CA PHE A 97 5.87 -8.14 3.61
C PHE A 97 5.24 -6.74 3.71
N CYS A 98 4.08 -6.48 3.09
CA CYS A 98 3.42 -5.18 3.06
C CYS A 98 2.24 -5.15 4.05
N TYR A 99 2.28 -4.22 5.00
CA TYR A 99 1.21 -4.04 6.00
C TYR A 99 0.30 -2.86 5.62
N ILE A 100 0.89 -1.72 5.27
CA ILE A 100 0.20 -0.51 4.79
C ILE A 100 0.62 -0.22 3.36
N ASN A 101 -0.35 0.08 2.49
CA ASN A 101 -0.10 0.42 1.10
C ASN A 101 0.11 1.94 0.98
N ASP A 102 1.36 2.37 1.17
CA ASP A 102 1.73 3.79 1.10
C ASP A 102 1.52 4.39 -0.29
N ILE A 103 1.64 3.55 -1.33
CA ILE A 103 1.42 3.94 -2.72
C ILE A 103 -0.01 4.38 -2.94
N VAL A 104 -0.99 3.57 -2.49
CA VAL A 104 -2.41 3.89 -2.62
C VAL A 104 -2.74 5.20 -1.91
N ILE A 105 -2.25 5.40 -0.69
CA ILE A 105 -2.47 6.63 0.07
C ILE A 105 -1.80 7.84 -0.62
N GLY A 106 -0.59 7.67 -1.14
CA GLY A 106 0.10 8.69 -1.94
C GLY A 106 -0.66 9.07 -3.22
N ILE A 107 -1.22 8.09 -3.93
CA ILE A 107 -2.06 8.33 -5.12
C ILE A 107 -3.35 9.05 -4.73
N ILE A 108 -4.01 8.67 -3.63
CA ILE A 108 -5.20 9.39 -3.11
C ILE A 108 -4.85 10.86 -2.83
N GLU A 109 -3.67 11.15 -2.28
CA GLU A 109 -3.19 12.52 -2.09
C GLU A 109 -3.00 13.25 -3.43
N LEU A 110 -2.32 12.64 -4.41
CA LEU A 110 -2.14 13.21 -5.76
C LEU A 110 -3.48 13.51 -6.45
N LEU A 111 -4.47 12.63 -6.30
CA LEU A 111 -5.80 12.78 -6.89
C LEU A 111 -6.58 14.01 -6.36
N LYS A 112 -6.12 14.66 -5.29
CA LYS A 112 -6.68 15.96 -4.83
C LYS A 112 -6.41 17.11 -5.80
N LYS A 113 -5.36 17.00 -6.63
CA LYS A 113 -4.96 18.03 -7.62
C LYS A 113 -4.93 17.50 -9.05
N HIS A 114 -4.64 16.22 -9.24
CA HIS A 114 -4.50 15.62 -10.56
C HIS A 114 -5.74 14.83 -10.95
N GLN A 115 -6.31 15.13 -12.13
CA GLN A 115 -7.48 14.40 -12.63
C GLN A 115 -7.17 12.92 -12.90
N ARG A 116 -5.95 12.64 -13.40
CA ARG A 116 -5.45 11.32 -13.76
C ARG A 116 -4.05 11.11 -13.17
N VAL A 117 -3.79 9.90 -12.66
CA VAL A 117 -2.48 9.47 -12.16
C VAL A 117 -2.09 8.17 -12.89
N LEU A 118 -0.83 8.08 -13.31
CA LEU A 118 -0.25 6.85 -13.84
C LEU A 118 0.66 6.23 -12.79
N TYR A 119 0.41 4.97 -12.45
CA TYR A 119 1.26 4.15 -11.62
C TYR A 119 2.00 3.13 -12.49
N ILE A 120 3.33 3.13 -12.40
CA ILE A 120 4.21 2.19 -13.10
C ILE A 120 4.94 1.37 -12.04
N ASP A 121 4.81 0.05 -12.15
CA ASP A 121 5.42 -0.92 -11.26
C ASP A 121 6.40 -1.81 -12.04
N ILE A 122 7.64 -1.83 -11.56
CA ILE A 122 8.76 -2.59 -12.13
C ILE A 122 9.31 -3.62 -11.13
N ASP A 123 8.63 -3.84 -10.01
CA ASP A 123 8.94 -4.96 -9.12
C ASP A 123 8.72 -6.29 -9.86
N ILE A 124 9.46 -7.32 -9.43
CA ILE A 124 9.34 -8.64 -10.04
C ILE A 124 7.97 -9.29 -9.75
N HIS A 125 7.30 -8.89 -8.67
CA HIS A 125 5.96 -9.32 -8.31
C HIS A 125 4.91 -8.36 -8.88
N HIS A 126 3.73 -8.90 -9.18
CA HIS A 126 2.60 -8.08 -9.60
C HIS A 126 2.16 -7.13 -8.48
N GLY A 127 2.05 -5.83 -8.78
CA GLY A 127 1.52 -4.78 -7.88
C GLY A 127 0.03 -4.87 -7.61
N ASP A 128 -0.40 -6.04 -7.13
CA ASP A 128 -1.79 -6.45 -6.99
C ASP A 128 -2.59 -5.61 -6.00
N GLY A 129 -1.98 -5.13 -4.89
CA GLY A 129 -2.65 -4.26 -3.93
C GLY A 129 -3.02 -2.89 -4.53
N VAL A 130 -2.10 -2.30 -5.30
CA VAL A 130 -2.37 -1.02 -5.99
C VAL A 130 -3.38 -1.21 -7.13
N GLN A 131 -3.24 -2.29 -7.91
CA GLN A 131 -4.20 -2.63 -8.97
C GLN A 131 -5.60 -2.82 -8.40
N GLU A 132 -5.75 -3.60 -7.31
CA GLU A 132 -7.03 -3.86 -6.66
C GLU A 132 -7.68 -2.58 -6.12
N ALA A 133 -6.88 -1.70 -5.48
CA ALA A 133 -7.37 -0.44 -4.91
C ALA A 133 -8.01 0.49 -5.96
N PHE A 134 -7.52 0.45 -7.20
CA PHE A 134 -7.97 1.31 -8.29
C PHE A 134 -8.67 0.56 -9.43
N TYR A 135 -9.02 -0.71 -9.22
CA TYR A 135 -9.57 -1.61 -10.24
C TYR A 135 -10.86 -1.09 -10.93
N TRP A 136 -11.58 -0.24 -10.21
CA TRP A 136 -12.90 0.28 -10.58
C TRP A 136 -12.90 1.79 -10.91
N THR A 137 -11.76 2.40 -11.21
CA THR A 137 -11.68 3.82 -11.60
C THR A 137 -10.87 4.01 -12.89
N ASP A 138 -11.22 5.05 -13.65
CA ASP A 138 -10.49 5.55 -14.81
C ASP A 138 -9.50 6.68 -14.45
N ARG A 139 -9.50 7.14 -13.19
CA ARG A 139 -8.61 8.20 -12.73
C ARG A 139 -7.19 7.71 -12.43
N VAL A 140 -6.99 6.42 -12.27
CA VAL A 140 -5.68 5.83 -12.00
C VAL A 140 -5.46 4.67 -12.96
N MET A 141 -4.40 4.75 -13.76
CA MET A 141 -3.96 3.65 -14.60
C MET A 141 -2.78 2.96 -13.92
N THR A 142 -2.88 1.65 -13.72
CA THR A 142 -1.82 0.82 -13.13
C THR A 142 -1.18 -0.04 -14.21
N VAL A 143 0.13 0.07 -14.37
CA VAL A 143 0.92 -0.72 -15.32
C VAL A 143 1.98 -1.48 -14.52
N SER A 144 1.95 -2.81 -14.55
CA SER A 144 2.91 -3.65 -13.84
C SER A 144 3.63 -4.58 -14.81
N LEU A 145 4.96 -4.64 -14.69
CA LEU A 145 5.83 -5.53 -15.46
C LEU A 145 6.46 -6.55 -14.51
N HIS A 146 5.88 -7.75 -14.44
CA HIS A 146 6.24 -8.73 -13.42
C HIS A 146 6.41 -10.14 -14.01
N ARG A 147 6.99 -11.05 -13.21
CA ARG A 147 7.04 -12.47 -13.53
C ARG A 147 5.67 -13.10 -13.30
N PHE A 148 5.18 -13.89 -14.25
CA PHE A 148 3.88 -14.56 -14.17
C PHE A 148 3.99 -16.08 -14.41
N GLY A 149 3.12 -16.87 -13.76
CA GLY A 149 3.02 -18.33 -13.92
C GLY A 149 3.76 -19.16 -12.86
N ASN A 150 3.55 -20.49 -12.88
CA ASN A 150 4.16 -21.46 -11.94
C ASN A 150 3.98 -21.13 -10.45
N TYR A 151 2.78 -20.63 -10.07
CA TYR A 151 2.47 -20.20 -8.70
C TYR A 151 3.43 -19.12 -8.15
N PHE A 152 4.10 -18.36 -9.02
CA PHE A 152 4.91 -17.23 -8.60
C PHE A 152 3.98 -16.18 -7.95
N PHE A 153 4.35 -15.75 -6.75
CA PHE A 153 3.57 -14.79 -5.97
C PHE A 153 3.39 -13.46 -6.74
N PRO A 154 2.21 -12.80 -6.65
CA PRO A 154 0.99 -13.17 -5.92
C PRO A 154 0.03 -14.08 -6.71
N GLY A 155 0.42 -14.56 -7.89
CA GLY A 155 -0.41 -15.43 -8.73
C GLY A 155 -1.51 -14.72 -9.51
N THR A 156 -1.49 -13.39 -9.57
CA THR A 156 -2.44 -12.53 -10.31
C THR A 156 -1.70 -11.68 -11.35
N GLY A 157 -2.42 -10.84 -12.10
CA GLY A 157 -1.82 -9.92 -13.08
C GLY A 157 -1.59 -10.53 -14.46
N ASP A 158 -2.39 -11.52 -14.86
CA ASP A 158 -2.31 -12.05 -16.22
C ASP A 158 -2.72 -10.99 -17.27
N MET A 159 -2.36 -11.23 -18.53
CA MET A 159 -2.60 -10.26 -19.61
C MET A 159 -4.08 -9.95 -19.91
N HIS A 160 -5.01 -10.75 -19.39
CA HIS A 160 -6.46 -10.55 -19.49
C HIS A 160 -7.03 -9.80 -18.28
N ASP A 161 -6.24 -9.54 -17.25
CA ASP A 161 -6.63 -8.71 -16.13
C ASP A 161 -6.53 -7.22 -16.49
N MET A 162 -7.55 -6.72 -17.18
CA MET A 162 -7.58 -5.37 -17.76
C MET A 162 -8.43 -4.37 -16.97
N GLY A 163 -8.73 -4.66 -15.69
CA GLY A 163 -9.64 -3.84 -14.89
C GLY A 163 -11.09 -3.93 -15.35
N LYS A 164 -11.97 -3.12 -14.74
CA LYS A 164 -13.43 -3.16 -15.03
C LYS A 164 -13.99 -1.94 -15.75
N PHE A 165 -13.20 -0.87 -15.87
CA PHE A 165 -13.59 0.35 -16.59
C PHE A 165 -12.48 0.90 -17.50
N CYS A 166 -11.55 0.06 -17.94
CA CYS A 166 -10.50 0.46 -18.88
C CYS A 166 -11.11 0.66 -20.28
N LEU A 167 -11.66 1.85 -20.52
CA LEU A 167 -11.89 2.39 -21.84
C LEU A 167 -10.57 3.03 -22.27
N ILE A 168 -9.76 2.28 -23.03
CA ILE A 168 -8.64 2.84 -23.80
C ILE A 168 -9.20 3.57 -25.02
#